data_AF-A0A1U6J2V3-F1
#
_entry.id   AF-A0A1U6J2V3-F1
#
_cell.length_a   1.000
_cell.length_b   1.000
_cell.length_c   1.000
_cell.angle_alpha   90.00
_cell.angle_beta   90.00
_cell.angle_gamma   90.00
#
_symmetry.space_group_name_H-M   'P 1'
#
loop_
_entity.id
_entity.type
_entity.pdbx_description
1 polymer ?
#
loop_
_entity_poly.entity_id
_entity_poly.type
_entity_poly.pdbx_seq_one_letter_code
_entity_poly.pdbx_strand_id
1 'polypeptide(L)'
;MSNVRAEPHYWPAVPDRLWDNIRDEATLPTAAEMETHFRSLGEPEVMRRTVRVFIGEETFCPGFQLQDGVLHEPVLRLFDHAMALKVTHNVFAAWIVSPLSAGACSRPVDMLDSMTLLQRSLAAFADRYPARKTTLTP
;
A
#
# COMPACT_ATOMS: atom_id res chain seq x y z
N MET A 1 -1.13 -12.76 29.16
CA MET A 1 -1.34 -11.73 28.12
C MET A 1 0.01 -11.38 27.53
N SER A 2 0.39 -12.00 26.41
CA SER A 2 1.69 -11.78 25.78
C SER A 2 1.70 -10.43 25.08
N ASN A 3 2.45 -9.49 25.63
CA ASN A 3 2.71 -8.20 25.02
C ASN A 3 3.72 -8.41 23.89
N VAL A 4 3.25 -8.71 22.68
CA VAL A 4 4.10 -8.74 21.48
C VAL A 4 4.52 -7.32 21.21
N ARG A 5 5.73 -6.93 21.67
CA ARG A 5 6.40 -5.73 21.17
C ARG A 5 6.69 -5.99 19.69
N ALA A 6 5.85 -5.45 18.81
CA ALA A 6 6.16 -5.39 17.39
C ALA A 6 7.50 -4.65 17.25
N GLU A 7 8.55 -5.34 16.80
CA GLU A 7 9.81 -4.68 16.48
C GLU A 7 9.54 -3.63 15.40
N PRO A 8 9.85 -2.34 15.66
CA PRO A 8 9.56 -1.29 14.69
C PRO A 8 10.37 -1.55 13.43
N HIS A 9 9.66 -1.79 12.32
CA HIS A 9 10.24 -1.71 10.99
C HIS A 9 10.47 -0.24 10.68
N TYR A 10 11.69 0.12 10.33
CA TYR A 10 12.02 1.49 9.95
C TYR A 10 11.76 1.67 8.46
N TRP A 11 10.49 1.93 8.15
CA TRP A 11 10.09 2.29 6.81
C TRP A 11 10.59 3.69 6.43
N PRO A 12 10.92 3.92 5.14
CA PRO A 12 11.27 5.26 4.69
C PRO A 12 10.09 6.21 4.89
N ALA A 13 10.37 7.45 5.27
CA ALA A 13 9.37 8.50 5.24
C ALA A 13 8.88 8.68 3.80
N VAL A 14 7.56 8.67 3.60
CA VAL A 14 6.97 8.93 2.29
C VAL A 14 6.90 10.45 2.09
N PRO A 15 7.50 11.01 1.03
CA PRO A 15 7.47 12.45 0.78
C PRO A 15 6.04 12.95 0.49
N ASP A 16 5.63 14.08 1.06
CA ASP A 16 4.27 14.62 0.88
C ASP A 16 3.89 14.85 -0.59
N ARG A 17 4.86 15.31 -1.40
CA ARG A 17 4.71 15.47 -2.86
C ARG A 17 4.22 14.21 -3.58
N LEU A 18 4.46 13.02 -3.02
CA LEU A 18 4.00 11.77 -3.61
C LEU A 18 2.47 11.66 -3.50
N TRP A 19 1.89 12.13 -2.38
CA TRP A 19 0.45 12.11 -2.18
C TRP A 19 -0.27 13.07 -3.12
N ASP A 20 0.34 14.22 -3.41
CA ASP A 20 -0.17 15.16 -4.41
C ASP A 20 -0.21 14.50 -5.80
N ASN A 21 0.86 13.83 -6.21
CA ASN A 21 0.88 13.09 -7.48
C ASN A 21 -0.18 11.99 -7.54
N ILE A 22 -0.39 11.22 -6.45
CA ILE A 22 -1.44 10.20 -6.41
C ILE A 22 -2.83 10.84 -6.54
N ARG A 23 -3.05 11.99 -5.88
CA ARG A 23 -4.30 12.73 -5.97
C ARG A 23 -4.60 13.15 -7.41
N ASP A 24 -3.58 13.64 -8.11
CA ASP A 24 -3.72 14.13 -9.49
C ASP A 24 -3.90 12.99 -10.51
N GLU A 25 -3.18 11.88 -10.35
CA GLU A 25 -3.14 10.80 -11.35
C GLU A 25 -4.14 9.68 -11.11
N ALA A 26 -4.36 9.30 -9.85
CA ALA A 26 -5.12 8.12 -9.47
C ALA A 26 -6.33 8.42 -8.60
N THR A 27 -6.58 9.69 -8.27
CA THR A 27 -7.52 10.15 -7.24
C THR A 27 -7.16 9.67 -5.83
N LEU A 28 -7.63 10.42 -4.83
CA LEU A 28 -7.39 10.12 -3.43
C LEU A 28 -8.66 10.37 -2.61
N PRO A 29 -9.73 9.59 -2.81
CA PRO A 29 -10.97 9.73 -2.05
C PRO A 29 -10.74 9.45 -0.57
N THR A 30 -11.47 10.16 0.28
CA THR A 30 -11.54 9.90 1.71
C THR A 30 -12.14 8.51 1.98
N ALA A 31 -11.84 7.94 3.14
CA ALA A 31 -12.45 6.68 3.55
C ALA A 31 -13.99 6.77 3.59
N ALA A 32 -14.56 7.94 3.92
CA ALA A 32 -16.01 8.16 3.97
C ALA A 32 -16.67 8.17 2.58
N GLU A 33 -16.00 8.77 1.58
CA GLU A 33 -16.45 8.74 0.19
C GLU A 33 -16.39 7.31 -0.36
N MET A 34 -15.31 6.58 -0.09
CA MET A 34 -15.15 5.19 -0.50
C MET A 34 -16.20 4.27 0.17
N GLU A 35 -16.51 4.49 1.44
CA GLU A 35 -17.55 3.74 2.15
C GLU A 35 -18.94 4.02 1.56
N THR A 36 -19.25 5.28 1.27
CA THR A 36 -20.49 5.67 0.60
C THR A 36 -20.63 4.99 -0.75
N HIS A 37 -19.55 4.95 -1.52
CA HIS A 37 -19.48 4.28 -2.82
C HIS A 37 -19.81 2.78 -2.70
N PHE A 38 -19.09 2.02 -1.87
CA PHE A 38 -19.34 0.58 -1.71
C PHE A 38 -20.71 0.26 -1.08
N ARG A 39 -21.23 1.14 -0.21
CA ARG A 39 -22.59 1.00 0.31
C ARG A 39 -23.63 1.11 -0.81
N SER A 40 -23.42 2.01 -1.78
CA SER A 40 -24.33 2.15 -2.92
C SER A 40 -24.31 0.93 -3.85
N LEU A 41 -23.20 0.19 -3.88
CA LEU A 41 -23.06 -1.07 -4.60
C LEU A 41 -23.66 -2.27 -3.83
N GLY A 42 -24.04 -2.09 -2.57
CA GLY A 42 -24.54 -3.17 -1.71
C GLY A 42 -23.44 -4.05 -1.10
N GLU A 43 -22.18 -3.62 -1.14
CA GLU A 43 -21.00 -4.41 -0.71
C GLU A 43 -20.14 -3.67 0.36
N PRO A 44 -20.72 -3.19 1.48
CA PRO A 44 -19.99 -2.40 2.47
C PRO A 44 -18.80 -3.15 3.12
N GLU A 45 -18.82 -4.48 3.15
CA GLU A 45 -17.74 -5.31 3.68
C GLU A 45 -16.44 -5.22 2.87
N VAL A 46 -16.53 -4.87 1.58
CA VAL A 46 -15.39 -4.68 0.66
C VAL A 46 -14.45 -3.60 1.18
N MET A 47 -14.98 -2.62 1.91
CA MET A 47 -14.19 -1.57 2.55
C MET A 47 -13.06 -2.14 3.42
N ARG A 48 -13.22 -3.31 4.06
CA ARG A 48 -12.18 -3.92 4.92
C ARG A 48 -10.91 -4.31 4.15
N ARG A 49 -11.02 -4.58 2.85
CA ARG A 49 -9.92 -4.99 1.97
C ARG A 49 -9.14 -3.81 1.39
N THR A 50 -9.63 -2.58 1.58
CA THR A 50 -9.05 -1.39 0.95
C THR A 50 -7.65 -1.06 1.48
N VAL A 51 -6.81 -0.56 0.56
CA VAL A 51 -5.59 0.16 0.89
C VAL A 51 -5.98 1.52 1.47
N ARG A 52 -5.49 1.83 2.67
CA ARG A 52 -5.78 3.08 3.39
C ARG A 52 -4.49 3.82 3.69
N VAL A 53 -4.32 5.03 3.18
CA VAL A 53 -3.19 5.88 3.53
C VAL A 53 -3.61 6.90 4.58
N PHE A 54 -2.73 7.12 5.55
CA PHE A 54 -2.94 8.04 6.66
C PHE A 54 -2.08 9.27 6.43
N ILE A 55 -2.70 10.43 6.21
CA ILE A 55 -2.03 11.70 5.90
C ILE A 55 -2.56 12.74 6.88
N GLY A 56 -1.68 13.26 7.74
CA GLY A 56 -2.13 14.08 8.87
C GLY A 56 -3.11 13.30 9.76
N GLU A 57 -4.30 13.86 9.96
CA GLU A 57 -5.38 13.23 10.73
C GLU A 57 -6.42 12.50 9.86
N GLU A 58 -6.24 12.52 8.54
CA GLU A 58 -7.20 11.98 7.58
C GLU A 58 -6.78 10.62 7.05
N THR A 59 -7.79 9.83 6.66
CA THR A 59 -7.61 8.52 6.03
C THR A 59 -8.18 8.56 4.62
N PHE A 60 -7.35 8.19 3.65
CA PHE A 60 -7.71 8.15 2.24
C PHE A 60 -7.56 6.74 1.67
N CYS A 61 -8.30 6.45 0.61
CA CYS A 61 -8.26 5.20 -0.12
C CYS A 61 -7.76 5.49 -1.55
N PRO A 62 -6.48 5.30 -1.87
CA PRO A 62 -5.94 5.65 -3.19
C PRO A 62 -6.71 4.99 -4.33
N GLY A 63 -7.09 5.76 -5.37
CA GLY A 63 -8.00 5.24 -6.40
C GLY A 63 -7.36 4.23 -7.37
N PHE A 64 -6.03 4.04 -7.36
CA PHE A 64 -5.36 2.96 -8.11
C PHE A 64 -5.86 1.56 -7.71
N GLN A 65 -6.49 1.41 -6.54
CA GLN A 65 -7.06 0.15 -6.08
C GLN A 65 -8.44 -0.13 -6.71
N LEU A 66 -8.97 0.80 -7.52
CA LEU A 66 -10.22 0.64 -8.22
C LEU A 66 -10.00 0.40 -9.72
N GLN A 67 -10.84 -0.43 -10.29
CA GLN A 67 -11.02 -0.58 -11.73
C GLN A 67 -12.53 -0.56 -11.99
N ASP A 68 -13.00 0.37 -12.81
CA ASP A 68 -14.43 0.55 -13.11
C ASP A 68 -15.33 0.66 -11.85
N GLY A 69 -14.80 1.28 -10.79
CA GLY A 69 -15.50 1.49 -9.53
C GLY A 69 -15.54 0.27 -8.59
N VAL A 70 -14.96 -0.87 -8.96
CA VAL A 70 -14.82 -2.03 -8.05
C VAL A 70 -13.36 -2.24 -7.67
N LEU A 71 -13.08 -3.01 -6.62
CA LEU A 71 -11.68 -3.25 -6.25
C LEU A 71 -10.94 -4.04 -7.33
N HIS A 72 -9.74 -3.55 -7.66
CA HIS A 72 -8.84 -4.16 -8.62
C HIS A 72 -8.08 -5.32 -7.98
N GLU A 73 -8.53 -6.54 -8.21
CA GLU A 73 -8.02 -7.75 -7.56
C GLU A 73 -6.48 -7.96 -7.66
N PRO A 74 -5.78 -7.66 -8.77
CA PRO A 74 -4.32 -7.66 -8.81
C PRO A 74 -3.68 -6.76 -7.75
N VAL A 75 -4.20 -5.55 -7.52
CA VAL A 75 -3.70 -4.64 -6.48
C VAL A 75 -3.93 -5.24 -5.10
N LEU A 76 -5.10 -5.82 -4.85
CA LEU A 76 -5.41 -6.45 -3.56
C LEU A 76 -4.50 -7.64 -3.26
N ARG A 77 -4.26 -8.53 -4.24
CA ARG A 77 -3.35 -9.67 -4.05
C ARG A 77 -1.93 -9.20 -3.73
N LEU A 78 -1.48 -8.13 -4.36
CA LEU A 78 -0.16 -7.55 -4.09
C LEU A 78 -0.13 -6.88 -2.72
N PHE A 79 -1.24 -6.25 -2.31
CA PHE A 79 -1.40 -5.68 -0.98
C PHE A 79 -1.43 -6.74 0.12
N ASP A 80 -2.14 -7.85 -0.06
CA ASP A 80 -2.13 -8.98 0.86
C ASP A 80 -0.70 -9.53 1.06
N HIS A 81 0.07 -9.60 -0.03
CA HIS A 81 1.48 -9.95 0.03
C HIS A 81 2.32 -8.91 0.81
N ALA A 82 2.05 -7.62 0.61
CA ALA A 82 2.67 -6.53 1.37
C ALA A 82 2.42 -6.67 2.87
N MET A 83 1.16 -6.97 3.25
CA MET A 83 0.77 -7.17 4.65
C MET A 83 1.46 -8.37 5.28
N ALA A 84 1.61 -9.48 4.53
CA ALA A 84 2.39 -10.64 4.98
C ALA A 84 3.88 -10.29 5.22
N LEU A 85 4.43 -9.38 4.43
CA LEU A 85 5.78 -8.81 4.58
C LEU A 85 5.84 -7.67 5.62
N LYS A 86 4.73 -7.35 6.29
CA LYS A 86 4.59 -6.26 7.27
C LYS A 86 4.85 -4.86 6.70
N VAL A 87 4.73 -4.70 5.38
CA VAL A 87 4.76 -3.40 4.71
C VAL A 87 3.48 -2.64 5.08
N THR A 88 3.62 -1.41 5.59
CA THR A 88 2.46 -0.60 5.98
C THR A 88 1.71 -0.09 4.75
N HIS A 89 0.44 0.28 4.93
CA HIS A 89 -0.38 0.79 3.83
C HIS A 89 0.25 2.02 3.12
N ASN A 90 0.75 3.01 3.88
CA ASN A 90 1.41 4.18 3.29
C ASN A 90 2.63 3.78 2.45
N VAL A 91 3.43 2.84 2.95
CA VAL A 91 4.64 2.40 2.25
C VAL A 91 4.29 1.61 1.00
N PHE A 92 3.27 0.74 1.08
CA PHE A 92 2.76 0.03 -0.08
C PHE A 92 2.24 0.99 -1.15
N ALA A 93 1.40 1.96 -0.75
CA ALA A 93 0.86 2.96 -1.67
C ALA A 93 1.97 3.79 -2.32
N ALA A 94 3.03 4.13 -1.56
CA ALA A 94 4.18 4.81 -2.10
C ALA A 94 4.96 3.92 -3.10
N TRP A 95 5.18 2.66 -2.74
CA TRP A 95 5.93 1.71 -3.55
C TRP A 95 5.22 1.40 -4.87
N ILE A 96 3.91 1.16 -4.85
CA ILE A 96 3.16 0.72 -6.04
C ILE A 96 3.10 1.79 -7.14
N VAL A 97 3.20 3.07 -6.76
CA VAL A 97 3.22 4.22 -7.69
C VAL A 97 4.62 4.76 -7.96
N SER A 98 5.65 4.18 -7.33
CA SER A 98 7.04 4.59 -7.54
C SER A 98 7.71 3.71 -8.60
N PRO A 99 8.56 4.26 -9.47
CA PRO A 99 9.38 3.46 -10.37
C PRO A 99 10.24 2.44 -9.62
N LEU A 100 10.30 1.20 -10.12
CA LEU A 100 11.05 0.11 -9.46
C LEU A 100 12.58 0.33 -9.46
N SER A 101 13.11 1.12 -10.39
CA SER A 101 14.52 1.50 -10.44
C SER A 101 14.69 2.91 -11.01
N ALA A 102 15.79 3.57 -10.62
CA ALA A 102 16.17 4.85 -11.21
C ALA A 102 16.49 4.66 -12.70
N GLY A 103 15.56 5.07 -13.57
CA GLY A 103 15.66 4.92 -15.02
C GLY A 103 14.68 3.93 -15.65
N ALA A 104 13.93 3.15 -14.86
CA ALA A 104 12.79 2.41 -15.39
C ALA A 104 11.56 3.33 -15.50
N CYS A 105 10.84 3.27 -16.63
CA CYS A 105 9.63 4.05 -16.83
C CYS A 105 8.36 3.40 -16.24
N SER A 106 8.45 2.17 -15.72
CA SER A 106 7.28 1.42 -15.30
C SER A 106 7.16 1.35 -13.79
N ARG A 107 6.02 1.83 -13.27
CA ARG A 107 5.65 1.67 -11.87
C ARG A 107 4.96 0.31 -11.69
N PRO A 108 4.98 -0.28 -10.49
CA PRO A 108 4.25 -1.53 -10.24
C PRO A 108 2.78 -1.49 -10.64
N VAL A 109 2.10 -0.35 -10.45
CA VAL A 109 0.70 -0.15 -10.86
C VAL A 109 0.49 -0.30 -12.38
N ASP A 110 1.50 0.00 -13.20
CA ASP A 110 1.45 -0.14 -14.66
C ASP A 110 1.81 -1.57 -15.12
N MET A 111 2.20 -2.46 -14.20
CA MET A 111 2.75 -3.79 -14.49
C MET A 111 1.97 -4.92 -13.81
N LEU A 112 0.69 -4.70 -13.50
CA LEU A 112 -0.12 -5.62 -12.68
C LEU A 112 -0.31 -7.02 -13.32
N ASP A 113 -0.09 -7.16 -14.63
CA ASP A 113 -0.04 -8.45 -15.32
C ASP A 113 1.19 -9.30 -14.97
N SER A 114 2.23 -8.69 -14.41
CA SER A 114 3.51 -9.33 -14.06
C SER A 114 3.61 -9.69 -12.57
N MET A 115 2.56 -10.30 -12.00
CA MET A 115 2.40 -10.49 -10.55
C MET A 115 3.61 -11.15 -9.86
N THR A 116 4.19 -12.20 -10.43
CA THR A 116 5.36 -12.89 -9.86
C THR A 116 6.58 -11.98 -9.76
N LEU A 117 6.77 -11.09 -10.73
CA LEU A 117 7.85 -10.10 -10.70
C LEU A 117 7.59 -9.04 -9.63
N LEU A 118 6.34 -8.58 -9.51
CA LEU A 118 5.95 -7.57 -8.52
C LEU A 118 6.09 -8.10 -7.09
N GLN A 119 5.65 -9.32 -6.82
CA GLN A 119 5.81 -9.96 -5.50
C GLN A 119 7.28 -10.09 -5.12
N ARG A 120 8.14 -10.55 -6.04
CA ARG A 120 9.59 -10.60 -5.82
C ARG A 120 10.21 -9.23 -5.56
N SER A 121 9.77 -8.23 -6.32
CA SER A 121 10.28 -6.85 -6.19
C SER A 121 9.86 -6.22 -4.87
N LEU A 122 8.63 -6.52 -4.40
CA LEU A 122 8.11 -6.07 -3.11
C LEU A 122 8.84 -6.76 -1.94
N ALA A 123 9.10 -8.07 -2.04
CA ALA A 123 9.91 -8.79 -1.06
C ALA A 123 11.33 -8.21 -0.96
N ALA A 124 11.99 -8.00 -2.11
CA ALA A 124 13.31 -7.38 -2.16
C ALA A 124 13.31 -5.93 -1.64
N PHE A 125 12.19 -5.20 -1.79
CA PHE A 125 12.02 -3.89 -1.18
C PHE A 125 11.91 -4.00 0.35
N ALA A 126 11.07 -4.90 0.87
CA ALA A 126 10.89 -5.12 2.31
C ALA A 126 12.18 -5.55 3.00
N ASP A 127 12.98 -6.41 2.36
CA ASP A 127 14.27 -6.88 2.87
C ASP A 127 15.31 -5.77 3.07
N ARG A 128 15.16 -4.62 2.38
CA ARG A 128 16.03 -3.44 2.59
C ARG A 128 15.72 -2.66 3.87
N TYR A 129 14.54 -2.88 4.46
CA TYR A 129 14.06 -2.20 5.65
C TYR A 129 13.64 -3.20 6.74
N PRO A 130 14.56 -4.09 7.17
CA PRO A 130 14.22 -5.11 8.15
C PRO A 130 13.88 -4.46 9.50
N ALA A 131 13.01 -5.13 10.28
CA ALA A 131 12.89 -4.85 11.70
C ALA A 131 14.30 -4.91 12.34
N ARG A 132 14.61 -3.93 13.21
CA ARG A 132 15.80 -4.06 14.05
C ARG A 132 15.67 -5.34 14.87
N LYS A 133 16.51 -6.34 14.58
CA LYS A 133 16.76 -7.43 15.53
C LYS A 133 17.36 -6.79 16.76
N THR A 134 16.64 -6.82 17.87
CA THR A 134 17.22 -6.41 19.15
C THR A 134 18.23 -7.48 19.55
N THR A 135 19.51 -7.31 19.20
CA THR A 135 20.59 -8.15 19.73
C THR A 135 20.73 -7.83 21.21
N LEU A 136 20.03 -8.61 22.05
CA LEU A 136 20.38 -8.75 23.45
C LEU A 136 21.69 -9.53 23.51
N THR A 137 22.81 -8.82 23.54
CA THR A 137 24.10 -9.40 23.94
C THR A 137 24.01 -9.76 25.43
N PRO A 138 24.35 -11.00 25.83
CA PRO A 138 24.45 -11.39 27.24
C PRO A 138 25.64 -10.72 27.95
#